data_AF-A0A9E1ZXX1-F1
#
_entry.id   AF-A0A9E1ZXX1-F1
#
_cell.length_a   1.000
_cell.length_b   1.000
_cell.length_c   1.000
_cell.angle_alpha   90.00
_cell.angle_beta   90.00
_cell.angle_gamma   90.00
#
_symmetry.space_group_name_H-M   'P 1'
#
loop_
_entity.id
_entity.type
_entity.pdbx_description
1 polymer ?
#
loop_
_entity_poly.entity_id
_entity_poly.type
_entity_poly.pdbx_seq_one_letter_code
_entity_poly.pdbx_strand_id
1 'polypeptide(L)'
;REGGRYASTVRVFLPVLKRIPATEDLLWFAPEAARAFLISRETEFAKAWFDLMRASAMFNAEAKEKLTVLLPIARIAGSSEADTWSPEILKVWRSSVSGNEDAKEKAALLYSLLDVLGDPIPEEDWENLISGPERATVAMPRPAIWYRLASAAGQQQIGATVLLSLLALGEGGPAGADPVVLRYVLSSLRTAGLEKEARAMALEAALAAGL
;
A
#
# COMPACT_ATOMS: atom_id res chain seq x y z
N ARG A 1 1.59 -1.37 13.83
CA ARG A 1 1.00 -0.94 12.54
C ARG A 1 0.14 0.30 12.72
N GLU A 2 -0.66 0.36 13.79
CA GLU A 2 -1.49 1.52 14.14
C GLU A 2 -0.69 2.82 14.35
N GLY A 3 -1.28 3.94 13.90
CA GLY A 3 -0.81 5.30 14.20
C GLY A 3 0.22 5.89 13.23
N GLY A 4 0.34 5.37 12.00
CA GLY A 4 1.11 6.01 10.91
C GLY A 4 2.64 6.04 11.09
N ARG A 5 3.17 5.40 12.14
CA ARG A 5 4.61 5.38 12.47
C ARG A 5 5.35 4.12 12.01
N TYR A 6 4.71 3.30 11.17
CA TYR A 6 5.27 2.02 10.72
C TYR A 6 6.62 2.20 10.04
N ALA A 7 6.70 3.07 9.03
CA ALA A 7 7.92 3.35 8.26
C ALA A 7 9.09 3.80 9.17
N SER A 8 8.81 4.73 10.09
CA SER A 8 9.81 5.23 11.03
C SER A 8 10.30 4.15 11.98
N THR A 9 9.40 3.30 12.47
CA THR A 9 9.73 2.18 13.36
C THR A 9 10.63 1.18 12.63
N VAL A 10 10.24 0.76 11.43
CA VAL A 10 11.04 -0.15 10.60
C VAL A 10 12.43 0.42 10.36
N ARG A 11 12.54 1.71 10.03
CA ARG A 11 13.83 2.36 9.79
C ARG A 11 14.77 2.29 10.99
N VAL A 12 14.26 2.42 12.21
CA VAL A 12 15.05 2.29 13.45
C VAL A 12 15.52 0.85 13.67
N PHE A 13 14.64 -0.13 13.43
CA PHE A 13 14.95 -1.54 13.66
C PHE A 13 15.66 -2.23 12.48
N LEU A 14 15.82 -1.56 11.34
CA LEU A 14 16.34 -2.16 10.12
C LEU A 14 17.69 -2.88 10.30
N PRO A 15 18.69 -2.34 11.03
CA PRO A 15 19.96 -3.04 11.26
C PRO A 15 19.80 -4.36 12.04
N VAL A 16 18.78 -4.46 12.90
CA VAL A 16 18.45 -5.67 13.65
C VAL A 16 17.70 -6.65 12.76
N LEU A 17 16.72 -6.18 12.00
CA LEU A 17 15.95 -7.01 11.06
C LEU A 17 16.86 -7.73 10.05
N LYS A 18 17.87 -7.04 9.52
CA LYS A 18 18.85 -7.62 8.58
C LYS A 18 19.68 -8.78 9.15
N ARG A 19 19.71 -8.93 10.48
CA ARG A 19 20.44 -10.03 11.14
C ARG A 19 19.56 -11.27 11.38
N ILE A 20 18.26 -11.16 11.16
CA ILE A 20 17.32 -12.26 11.33
C ILE A 20 17.29 -13.08 10.04
N PRO A 21 17.74 -14.35 10.05
CA PRO A 21 17.73 -15.18 8.86
C PRO A 21 16.32 -15.65 8.52
N ALA A 22 15.97 -15.68 7.23
CA ALA A 22 14.73 -16.28 6.77
C ALA A 22 14.83 -17.81 6.90
N THR A 23 14.22 -18.35 7.95
CA THR A 23 14.24 -19.79 8.30
C THR A 23 12.82 -20.27 8.59
N GLU A 24 12.59 -21.57 8.44
CA GLU A 24 11.25 -22.17 8.58
C GLU A 24 10.62 -21.92 9.96
N ASP A 25 11.42 -21.95 11.02
CA ASP A 25 10.99 -21.64 12.40
C ASP A 25 10.44 -20.21 12.56
N LEU A 26 10.74 -19.31 11.60
CA LEU A 26 10.31 -17.92 11.58
C LEU A 26 9.22 -17.63 10.54
N LEU A 27 8.56 -18.65 9.99
CA LEU A 27 7.41 -18.48 9.08
C LEU A 27 6.28 -17.62 9.65
N TRP A 28 6.11 -17.63 10.98
CA TRP A 28 5.13 -16.78 11.66
C TRP A 28 5.45 -15.28 11.50
N PHE A 29 6.73 -14.92 11.40
CA PHE A 29 7.23 -13.55 11.28
C PHE A 29 7.40 -13.09 9.83
N ALA A 30 7.48 -14.02 8.87
CA ALA A 30 7.77 -13.74 7.48
C ALA A 30 6.95 -12.60 6.84
N PRO A 31 5.63 -12.46 7.11
CA PRO A 31 4.85 -11.36 6.54
C PRO A 31 5.23 -9.98 7.07
N GLU A 32 5.67 -9.88 8.32
CA GLU A 32 6.11 -8.61 8.90
C GLU A 32 7.52 -8.25 8.39
N ALA A 33 8.41 -9.24 8.31
CA ALA A 33 9.74 -9.06 7.73
C ALA A 33 9.65 -8.58 6.27
N ALA A 34 8.81 -9.23 5.45
CA ALA A 34 8.60 -8.87 4.06
C ALA A 34 8.13 -7.41 3.92
N ARG A 35 7.09 -6.99 4.66
CA ARG A 35 6.61 -5.60 4.65
C ARG A 35 7.71 -4.60 5.04
N ALA A 36 8.48 -4.91 6.08
CA ALA A 36 9.57 -4.06 6.55
C ALA A 36 10.68 -3.88 5.50
N PHE A 37 11.05 -4.96 4.80
CA PHE A 37 12.05 -4.88 3.73
C PHE A 37 11.51 -4.23 2.45
N LEU A 38 10.23 -4.42 2.12
CA LEU A 38 9.56 -3.72 1.01
C LEU A 38 9.57 -2.21 1.21
N ILE A 39 9.15 -1.70 2.38
CA ILE A 39 9.14 -0.26 2.65
C ILE A 39 10.55 0.35 2.74
N SER A 40 11.52 -0.44 3.21
CA SER A 40 12.92 -0.01 3.26
C SER A 40 13.65 -0.16 1.92
N ARG A 41 12.99 -0.71 0.89
CA ARG A 41 13.56 -1.02 -0.44
C ARG A 41 14.77 -1.97 -0.39
N GLU A 42 14.78 -2.87 0.58
CA GLU A 42 15.81 -3.88 0.78
C GLU A 42 15.44 -5.15 0.01
N THR A 43 15.63 -5.12 -1.31
CA THR A 43 15.12 -6.14 -2.25
C THR A 43 15.63 -7.54 -1.95
N GLU A 44 16.92 -7.70 -1.67
CA GLU A 44 17.53 -9.01 -1.38
C GLU A 44 16.93 -9.65 -0.12
N PHE A 45 16.72 -8.85 0.92
CA PHE A 45 16.13 -9.34 2.16
C PHE A 45 14.64 -9.66 1.98
N ALA A 46 13.89 -8.80 1.27
CA ALA A 46 12.49 -9.08 0.94
C ALA A 46 12.38 -10.42 0.19
N LYS A 47 13.19 -10.61 -0.86
CA LYS A 47 13.22 -11.83 -1.67
C LYS A 47 13.44 -13.08 -0.82
N ALA A 48 14.42 -13.07 0.10
CA ALA A 48 14.67 -14.23 0.97
C ALA A 48 13.44 -14.66 1.78
N TRP A 49 12.64 -13.69 2.28
CA TRP A 49 11.40 -13.99 3.00
C TRP A 49 10.27 -14.46 2.06
N PHE A 50 10.17 -13.91 0.86
CA PHE A 50 9.22 -14.39 -0.16
C PHE A 50 9.55 -15.82 -0.61
N ASP A 51 10.83 -16.12 -0.85
CA ASP A 51 11.31 -17.44 -1.23
C ASP A 51 10.99 -18.49 -0.16
N LEU A 52 11.22 -18.15 1.13
CA LEU A 52 10.82 -18.99 2.26
C LEU A 52 9.31 -19.29 2.24
N MET A 53 8.47 -18.26 2.17
CA MET A 53 7.01 -18.44 2.15
C MET A 53 6.55 -19.25 0.93
N ARG A 54 7.17 -19.06 -0.24
CA ARG A 54 6.84 -19.79 -1.47
C ARG A 54 7.21 -21.27 -1.37
N ALA A 55 8.37 -21.59 -0.79
CA ALA A 55 8.77 -22.97 -0.53
C ALA A 55 7.81 -23.66 0.44
N SER A 56 7.44 -22.99 1.54
CA SER A 56 6.51 -23.54 2.53
C SER A 56 5.07 -23.64 2.03
N ALA A 57 4.63 -22.72 1.16
CA ALA A 57 3.29 -22.71 0.57
C ALA A 57 2.98 -23.94 -0.30
N MET A 58 4.00 -24.70 -0.73
CA MET A 58 3.83 -25.97 -1.46
C MET A 58 3.16 -27.06 -0.60
N PHE A 59 3.34 -27.01 0.72
CA PHE A 59 2.87 -28.05 1.64
C PHE A 59 2.06 -27.50 2.83
N ASN A 60 2.02 -26.16 3.01
CA ASN A 60 1.33 -25.50 4.10
C ASN A 60 0.35 -24.43 3.59
N ALA A 61 -0.95 -24.63 3.86
CA ALA A 61 -2.01 -23.71 3.47
C ALA A 61 -1.89 -22.32 4.14
N GLU A 62 -1.44 -22.26 5.39
CA GLU A 62 -1.23 -21.00 6.13
C GLU A 62 -0.12 -20.17 5.47
N ALA A 63 0.97 -20.81 5.03
CA ALA A 63 2.04 -20.13 4.29
C ALA A 63 1.54 -19.58 2.94
N LYS A 64 0.66 -20.33 2.25
CA LYS A 64 0.04 -19.89 0.99
C LYS A 64 -0.87 -18.67 1.19
N GLU A 65 -1.64 -18.65 2.26
CA GLU A 65 -2.49 -17.50 2.62
C GLU A 65 -1.64 -16.27 2.92
N LYS A 66 -0.59 -16.41 3.75
CA LYS A 66 0.36 -15.33 4.05
C LYS A 66 0.99 -14.73 2.80
N LEU A 67 1.39 -15.57 1.85
CA LEU A 67 1.95 -15.12 0.57
C LEU A 67 0.91 -14.34 -0.24
N THR A 68 -0.33 -14.82 -0.28
CA THR A 68 -1.44 -14.18 -1.02
C THR A 68 -1.74 -12.78 -0.49
N VAL A 69 -1.76 -12.62 0.84
CA VAL A 69 -2.01 -11.31 1.50
C VAL A 69 -0.96 -10.27 1.13
N LEU A 70 0.29 -10.68 0.88
CA LEU A 70 1.41 -9.76 0.63
C LEU A 70 1.58 -9.36 -0.84
N LEU A 71 1.03 -10.11 -1.79
CA LEU A 71 1.22 -9.86 -3.22
C LEU A 71 0.79 -8.43 -3.65
N PRO A 72 -0.38 -7.91 -3.21
CA PRO A 72 -0.76 -6.54 -3.56
C PRO A 72 0.20 -5.49 -2.98
N ILE A 73 0.78 -5.75 -1.81
CA ILE A 73 1.77 -4.86 -1.19
C ILE A 73 3.10 -4.88 -1.94
N ALA A 74 3.55 -6.06 -2.36
CA ALA A 74 4.71 -6.19 -3.24
C ALA A 74 4.48 -5.46 -4.57
N ARG A 75 3.27 -5.53 -5.11
CA ARG A 75 2.90 -4.80 -6.35
C ARG A 75 2.94 -3.29 -6.15
N ILE A 76 2.33 -2.77 -5.09
CA ILE A 76 2.40 -1.34 -4.73
C ILE A 76 3.87 -0.93 -4.59
N ALA A 77 4.70 -1.72 -3.89
CA ALA A 77 6.11 -1.43 -3.71
C ALA A 77 6.93 -1.44 -5.02
N GLY A 78 6.39 -1.98 -6.12
CA GLY A 78 7.13 -2.19 -7.37
C GLY A 78 8.20 -3.26 -7.25
N SER A 79 7.96 -4.26 -6.39
CA SER A 79 8.86 -5.40 -6.18
C SER A 79 8.69 -6.44 -7.28
N SER A 80 9.80 -7.08 -7.67
CA SER A 80 9.80 -8.24 -8.59
C SER A 80 9.06 -9.46 -8.03
N GLU A 81 8.83 -9.51 -6.71
CA GLU A 81 8.04 -10.57 -6.09
C GLU A 81 6.57 -10.58 -6.54
N ALA A 82 6.12 -9.49 -7.18
CA ALA A 82 4.81 -9.37 -7.81
C ALA A 82 4.89 -9.36 -9.35
N ASP A 83 5.92 -9.94 -9.98
CA ASP A 83 6.02 -10.00 -11.45
C ASP A 83 4.89 -10.81 -12.10
N THR A 84 4.32 -11.78 -11.38
CA THR A 84 3.15 -12.56 -11.82
C THR A 84 1.82 -11.88 -11.50
N TRP A 85 1.83 -10.58 -11.19
CA TRP A 85 0.63 -9.85 -10.80
C TRP A 85 -0.46 -9.89 -11.86
N SER A 86 -1.69 -10.17 -11.44
CA SER A 86 -2.89 -10.00 -12.24
C SER A 86 -4.06 -9.57 -11.34
N PRO A 87 -5.08 -8.90 -11.90
CA PRO A 87 -6.28 -8.54 -11.13
C PRO A 87 -6.99 -9.74 -10.47
N GLU A 88 -6.89 -10.95 -11.03
CA GLU A 88 -7.51 -12.15 -10.43
C GLU A 88 -6.96 -12.48 -9.04
N ILE A 89 -5.73 -12.06 -8.72
CA ILE A 89 -5.13 -12.22 -7.39
C ILE A 89 -5.97 -11.47 -6.33
N LEU A 90 -6.64 -10.37 -6.71
CA LEU A 90 -7.45 -9.58 -5.79
C LEU A 90 -8.68 -10.33 -5.26
N LYS A 91 -9.24 -11.25 -6.06
CA LYS A 91 -10.37 -12.09 -5.62
C LYS A 91 -9.94 -13.06 -4.51
N VAL A 92 -8.77 -13.67 -4.69
CA VAL A 92 -8.16 -14.57 -3.69
C VAL A 92 -7.76 -13.78 -2.44
N TRP A 93 -7.13 -12.62 -2.62
CA TRP A 93 -6.77 -11.71 -1.54
C TRP A 93 -8.00 -11.29 -0.72
N ARG A 94 -9.08 -10.85 -1.38
CA ARG A 94 -10.31 -10.43 -0.71
C ARG A 94 -10.90 -11.56 0.12
N SER A 95 -10.88 -12.79 -0.41
CA SER A 95 -11.36 -13.97 0.31
C SER A 95 -10.55 -14.20 1.59
N SER A 96 -9.21 -14.02 1.55
CA SER A 96 -8.35 -14.16 2.74
C SER A 96 -8.55 -13.08 3.81
N VAL A 97 -9.04 -11.89 3.45
CA VAL A 97 -9.27 -10.80 4.41
C VAL A 97 -10.74 -10.59 4.79
N SER A 98 -11.66 -11.37 4.21
CA SER A 98 -13.12 -11.20 4.34
C SER A 98 -13.68 -11.33 5.77
N GLY A 99 -12.96 -12.01 6.66
CA GLY A 99 -13.33 -12.15 8.08
C GLY A 99 -13.01 -10.92 8.94
N ASN A 100 -12.33 -9.91 8.41
CA ASN A 100 -11.97 -8.71 9.16
C ASN A 100 -13.11 -7.68 9.10
N GLU A 101 -13.38 -7.01 10.23
CA GLU A 101 -14.40 -5.95 10.29
C GLU A 101 -14.11 -4.79 9.34
N ASP A 102 -12.82 -4.53 9.06
CA ASP A 102 -12.33 -3.44 8.19
C ASP A 102 -12.00 -3.90 6.75
N ALA A 103 -12.47 -5.09 6.34
CA ALA A 103 -12.15 -5.68 5.05
C ALA A 103 -12.55 -4.78 3.86
N LYS A 104 -13.69 -4.08 3.97
CA LYS A 104 -14.18 -3.19 2.90
C LYS A 104 -13.34 -1.92 2.79
N GLU A 105 -12.97 -1.31 3.91
CA GLU A 105 -12.13 -0.13 4.00
C GLU A 105 -10.73 -0.44 3.45
N LYS A 106 -10.16 -1.59 3.84
CA LYS A 106 -8.89 -2.10 3.30
C LYS A 106 -8.95 -2.34 1.80
N ALA A 107 -10.04 -2.94 1.30
CA ALA A 107 -10.24 -3.15 -0.13
C ALA A 107 -10.36 -1.82 -0.89
N ALA A 108 -11.14 -0.87 -0.39
CA ALA A 108 -11.31 0.46 -0.99
C ALA A 108 -9.97 1.21 -1.09
N LEU A 109 -9.17 1.18 -0.02
CA LEU A 109 -7.82 1.73 -0.05
C LEU A 109 -6.94 1.00 -1.06
N LEU A 110 -6.84 -0.33 -0.96
CA LEU A 110 -5.98 -1.12 -1.83
C LEU A 110 -6.28 -0.88 -3.31
N TYR A 111 -7.55 -0.91 -3.70
CA TYR A 111 -7.97 -0.70 -5.09
C TYR A 111 -7.67 0.72 -5.56
N SER A 112 -7.88 1.71 -4.71
CA SER A 112 -7.55 3.11 -5.02
C SER A 112 -6.06 3.30 -5.26
N LEU A 113 -5.21 2.63 -4.46
CA LEU A 113 -3.76 2.69 -4.58
C LEU A 113 -3.24 1.97 -5.82
N LEU A 114 -3.78 0.79 -6.15
CA LEU A 114 -3.40 0.05 -7.35
C LEU A 114 -3.83 0.81 -8.63
N ASP A 115 -5.09 1.24 -8.69
CA ASP A 115 -5.63 2.00 -9.83
C ASP A 115 -4.79 3.25 -10.12
N VAL A 116 -4.49 4.05 -9.08
CA VAL A 116 -3.70 5.27 -9.24
C VAL A 116 -2.23 5.00 -9.55
N LEU A 117 -1.71 3.79 -9.32
CA LEU A 117 -0.35 3.40 -9.72
C LEU A 117 -0.29 2.78 -11.12
N GLY A 118 -1.43 2.67 -11.81
CA GLY A 118 -1.53 2.14 -13.17
C GLY A 118 -1.88 0.65 -13.24
N ASP A 119 -2.39 0.07 -12.16
CA ASP A 119 -2.93 -1.29 -12.10
C ASP A 119 -4.46 -1.21 -12.06
N PRO A 120 -5.15 -1.13 -13.23
CA PRO A 120 -6.58 -0.93 -13.28
C PRO A 120 -7.33 -2.07 -12.60
N ILE A 121 -8.37 -1.70 -11.85
CA ILE A 121 -9.20 -2.63 -11.08
C ILE A 121 -10.50 -2.90 -11.85
N PRO A 122 -10.90 -4.17 -12.03
CA PRO A 122 -12.16 -4.53 -12.67
C PRO A 122 -13.37 -3.84 -12.03
N GLU A 123 -14.36 -3.47 -12.84
CA GLU A 123 -15.58 -2.80 -12.37
C GLU A 123 -16.35 -3.65 -11.33
N GLU A 124 -16.41 -4.97 -11.55
CA GLU A 124 -17.02 -5.93 -10.61
C GLU A 124 -16.43 -5.84 -9.19
N ASP A 125 -15.13 -5.52 -9.07
CA ASP A 125 -14.46 -5.40 -7.77
C ASP A 125 -14.84 -4.11 -7.05
N TRP A 126 -15.13 -3.04 -7.79
CA TRP A 126 -15.66 -1.79 -7.26
C TRP A 126 -17.14 -1.88 -6.89
N GLU A 127 -17.95 -2.57 -7.70
CA GLU A 127 -19.38 -2.78 -7.43
C GLU A 127 -19.60 -3.48 -6.08
N ASN A 128 -18.74 -4.42 -5.73
CA ASN A 128 -18.74 -5.11 -4.43
C ASN A 128 -18.57 -4.16 -3.23
N LEU A 129 -17.99 -2.97 -3.43
CA LEU A 129 -17.78 -1.97 -2.38
C LEU A 129 -18.94 -0.97 -2.23
N ILE A 130 -19.92 -0.97 -3.14
CA ILE A 130 -21.08 -0.07 -3.08
C ILE A 130 -21.97 -0.37 -1.86
N SER A 131 -21.95 -1.62 -1.40
CA SER A 131 -22.76 -2.05 -0.25
C SER A 131 -22.27 -1.43 1.06
N GLY A 132 -23.03 -0.49 1.62
CA GLY A 132 -22.72 0.16 2.90
C GLY A 132 -23.42 1.52 3.04
N PRO A 133 -23.04 2.33 4.04
CA PRO A 133 -23.50 3.71 4.15
C PRO A 133 -23.08 4.52 2.92
N GLU A 134 -24.02 5.20 2.27
CA GLU A 134 -23.76 6.03 1.08
C GLU A 134 -22.82 7.23 1.34
N ARG A 135 -22.63 7.60 2.61
CA ARG A 135 -21.82 8.74 3.02
C ARG A 135 -20.98 8.39 4.24
N ALA A 136 -19.72 8.78 4.18
CA ALA A 136 -18.82 8.79 5.32
C ALA A 136 -18.43 10.23 5.66
N THR A 137 -18.24 10.52 6.95
CA THR A 137 -17.68 11.80 7.38
C THR A 137 -16.16 11.67 7.41
N VAL A 138 -15.47 12.46 6.58
CA VAL A 138 -14.01 12.38 6.44
C VAL A 138 -13.41 13.78 6.44
N ALA A 139 -12.16 13.89 6.89
CA ALA A 139 -11.41 15.15 6.84
C ALA A 139 -11.01 15.44 5.39
N MET A 140 -11.61 16.47 4.80
CA MET A 140 -11.32 16.87 3.41
C MET A 140 -10.43 18.12 3.37
N PRO A 141 -9.46 18.18 2.44
CA PRO A 141 -8.73 19.42 2.18
C PRO A 141 -9.69 20.49 1.69
N ARG A 142 -9.36 21.76 1.94
CA ARG A 142 -10.10 22.88 1.35
C ARG A 142 -10.11 22.75 -0.18
N PRO A 143 -11.24 23.01 -0.88
CA PRO A 143 -11.31 22.88 -2.34
C PRO A 143 -10.27 23.71 -3.10
N ALA A 144 -9.82 24.84 -2.53
CA ALA A 144 -8.74 25.64 -3.10
C ALA A 144 -7.40 24.87 -3.16
N ILE A 145 -7.10 24.02 -2.18
CA ILE A 145 -5.90 23.16 -2.17
C ILE A 145 -5.98 22.16 -3.32
N TRP A 146 -7.16 21.56 -3.55
CA TRP A 146 -7.38 20.67 -4.69
C TRP A 146 -7.09 21.39 -6.00
N TYR A 147 -7.83 22.45 -6.30
CA TYR A 147 -7.66 23.19 -7.56
C TYR A 147 -6.19 23.60 -7.80
N ARG A 148 -5.53 24.08 -6.75
CA ARG A 148 -4.12 24.49 -6.81
C ARG A 148 -3.17 23.32 -7.04
N LEU A 149 -3.43 22.16 -6.43
CA LEU A 149 -2.59 20.96 -6.59
C LEU A 149 -2.67 20.43 -8.02
N ALA A 150 -3.88 20.25 -8.58
CA ALA A 150 -4.03 19.86 -9.99
C ALA A 150 -3.34 20.83 -10.95
N SER A 151 -3.52 22.15 -10.72
CA SER A 151 -2.90 23.18 -11.55
C SER A 151 -1.37 23.14 -11.48
N ALA A 152 -0.80 23.03 -10.27
CA ALA A 152 0.65 22.93 -10.06
C ALA A 152 1.23 21.65 -10.67
N ALA A 153 0.54 20.52 -10.50
CA ALA A 153 0.93 19.24 -11.05
C ALA A 153 0.96 19.26 -12.58
N GLY A 154 -0.09 19.78 -13.22
CA GLY A 154 -0.17 19.90 -14.68
C GLY A 154 0.85 20.87 -15.26
N GLN A 155 1.30 21.86 -14.49
CA GLN A 155 2.39 22.78 -14.85
C GLN A 155 3.78 22.29 -14.44
N GLN A 156 3.90 21.06 -13.92
CA GLN A 156 5.15 20.46 -13.45
C GLN A 156 5.89 21.32 -12.39
N GLN A 157 5.14 22.07 -11.58
CA GLN A 157 5.70 22.88 -10.49
C GLN A 157 6.00 22.00 -9.27
N ILE A 158 7.08 21.20 -9.34
CA ILE A 158 7.43 20.17 -8.34
C ILE A 158 7.29 20.65 -6.89
N GLY A 159 7.90 21.79 -6.54
CA GLY A 159 7.86 22.31 -5.17
C GLY A 159 6.45 22.68 -4.71
N ALA A 160 5.63 23.26 -5.59
CA ALA A 160 4.25 23.60 -5.29
C ALA A 160 3.38 22.35 -5.17
N THR A 161 3.56 21.36 -6.06
CA THR A 161 2.88 20.07 -6.00
C THR A 161 3.15 19.38 -4.67
N VAL A 162 4.42 19.24 -4.27
CA VAL A 162 4.79 18.58 -3.01
C VAL A 162 4.21 19.31 -1.81
N LEU A 163 4.32 20.65 -1.73
CA LEU A 163 3.74 21.43 -0.64
C LEU A 163 2.23 21.26 -0.54
N LEU A 164 1.52 21.34 -1.67
CA LEU A 164 0.06 21.21 -1.71
C LEU A 164 -0.40 19.78 -1.41
N SER A 165 0.38 18.76 -1.81
CA SER A 165 0.16 17.38 -1.39
C SER A 165 0.25 17.22 0.13
N LEU A 166 1.28 17.78 0.77
CA LEU A 166 1.42 17.73 2.23
C LEU A 166 0.28 18.48 2.94
N LEU A 167 -0.13 19.64 2.42
CA LEU A 167 -1.28 20.38 2.95
C LEU A 167 -2.60 19.61 2.78
N ALA A 168 -2.75 18.85 1.68
CA ALA A 168 -3.93 18.01 1.45
C ALA A 168 -3.97 16.82 2.40
N LEU A 169 -2.84 16.18 2.69
CA LEU A 169 -2.75 15.05 3.61
C LEU A 169 -2.93 15.47 5.09
N GLY A 170 -2.51 16.70 5.44
CA GLY A 170 -2.58 17.19 6.80
C GLY A 170 -1.63 16.45 7.76
N GLU A 171 -1.85 16.61 9.06
CA GLU A 171 -0.98 16.05 10.12
C GLU A 171 -0.96 14.51 10.16
N GLY A 172 -2.04 13.88 9.71
CA GLY A 172 -2.13 12.41 9.60
C GLY A 172 -1.27 11.82 8.49
N GLY A 173 -0.76 12.66 7.57
CA GLY A 173 0.03 12.20 6.43
C GLY A 173 -0.72 11.18 5.57
N PRO A 174 0.01 10.34 4.80
CA PRO A 174 -0.62 9.33 3.96
C PRO A 174 -1.34 8.22 4.76
N ALA A 175 -0.95 8.01 6.02
CA ALA A 175 -1.56 7.00 6.89
C ALA A 175 -2.95 7.39 7.41
N GLY A 176 -3.21 8.70 7.56
CA GLY A 176 -4.47 9.23 8.11
C GLY A 176 -5.40 9.84 7.06
N ALA A 177 -4.98 9.87 5.79
CA ALA A 177 -5.78 10.44 4.72
C ALA A 177 -6.79 9.44 4.16
N ASP A 178 -7.99 9.91 3.84
CA ASP A 178 -9.02 9.12 3.17
C ASP A 178 -8.54 8.65 1.77
N PRO A 179 -8.93 7.43 1.31
CA PRO A 179 -8.55 6.93 -0.02
C PRO A 179 -8.82 7.90 -1.18
N VAL A 180 -9.89 8.71 -1.11
CA VAL A 180 -10.21 9.71 -2.12
C VAL A 180 -9.15 10.82 -2.16
N VAL A 181 -8.73 11.30 -0.99
CA VAL A 181 -7.68 12.32 -0.85
C VAL A 181 -6.33 11.75 -1.30
N LEU A 182 -6.02 10.52 -0.87
CA LEU A 182 -4.79 9.81 -1.27
C LEU A 182 -4.72 9.65 -2.78
N ARG A 183 -5.77 9.14 -3.43
CA ARG A 183 -5.81 8.96 -4.89
C ARG A 183 -5.55 10.28 -5.62
N TYR A 184 -6.15 11.37 -5.14
CA TYR A 184 -5.94 12.70 -5.71
C TYR A 184 -4.48 13.19 -5.58
N VAL A 185 -3.89 13.05 -4.40
CA VAL A 185 -2.50 13.41 -4.12
C VAL A 185 -1.54 12.58 -4.97
N LEU A 186 -1.72 11.26 -5.00
CA LEU A 186 -0.88 10.33 -5.75
C LEU A 186 -0.96 10.58 -7.26
N SER A 187 -2.15 10.82 -7.79
CA SER A 187 -2.33 11.21 -9.19
C SER A 187 -1.58 12.50 -9.52
N SER A 188 -1.70 13.52 -8.66
CA SER A 188 -1.02 14.81 -8.85
C SER A 188 0.50 14.70 -8.80
N LEU A 189 1.05 13.89 -7.89
CA LEU A 189 2.48 13.59 -7.83
C LEU A 189 2.96 12.91 -9.13
N ARG A 190 2.22 11.89 -9.61
CA ARG A 190 2.54 11.22 -10.87
C ARG A 190 2.49 12.18 -12.06
N THR A 191 1.48 13.04 -12.16
CA THR A 191 1.38 14.06 -13.22
C THR A 191 2.58 15.03 -13.21
N ALA A 192 3.12 15.34 -12.03
CA ALA A 192 4.32 16.16 -11.90
C ALA A 192 5.65 15.40 -12.12
N GLY A 193 5.60 14.10 -12.48
CA GLY A 193 6.78 13.26 -12.71
C GLY A 193 7.37 12.62 -11.45
N LEU A 194 6.68 12.67 -10.31
CA LEU A 194 7.13 12.14 -9.01
C LEU A 194 6.62 10.71 -8.76
N GLU A 195 6.87 9.81 -9.70
CA GLU A 195 6.32 8.45 -9.69
C GLU A 195 6.89 7.61 -8.56
N LYS A 196 8.18 7.77 -8.25
CA LYS A 196 8.87 7.03 -7.19
C LYS A 196 8.37 7.45 -5.82
N GLU A 197 8.06 8.73 -5.65
CA GLU A 197 7.53 9.33 -4.42
C GLU A 197 6.06 8.95 -4.23
N ALA A 198 5.25 9.01 -5.29
CA ALA A 198 3.87 8.52 -5.26
C ALA A 198 3.81 7.05 -4.85
N ARG A 199 4.67 6.20 -5.44
CA ARG A 199 4.76 4.78 -5.07
C ARG A 199 5.18 4.56 -3.61
N ALA A 200 6.17 5.31 -3.13
CA ALA A 200 6.59 5.24 -1.73
C ALA A 200 5.45 5.62 -0.78
N MET A 201 4.74 6.71 -1.08
CA MET A 201 3.62 7.21 -0.30
C MET A 201 2.43 6.23 -0.29
N ALA A 202 2.12 5.62 -1.43
CA ALA A 202 1.10 4.57 -1.52
C ALA A 202 1.44 3.36 -0.64
N LEU A 203 2.72 2.93 -0.66
CA LEU A 203 3.18 1.85 0.19
C LEU A 203 3.08 2.20 1.68
N GLU A 204 3.46 3.42 2.07
CA GLU A 204 3.30 3.91 3.44
C GLU A 204 1.84 3.89 3.90
N ALA A 205 0.91 4.39 3.06
CA ALA A 205 -0.52 4.36 3.35
C ALA A 205 -1.03 2.93 3.53
N ALA A 206 -0.65 2.02 2.62
CA ALA A 206 -1.09 0.63 2.67
C ALA A 206 -0.66 -0.07 3.96
N LEU A 207 0.63 0.04 4.31
CA LEU A 207 1.18 -0.61 5.50
C LEU A 207 0.62 -0.01 6.81
N ALA A 208 0.33 1.29 6.82
CA ALA A 208 -0.29 1.95 7.96
C ALA A 208 -1.75 1.48 8.18
N ALA A 209 -2.48 1.19 7.11
CA ALA A 209 -3.80 0.57 7.15
C ALA A 209 -3.78 -0.93 7.48
N GLY A 210 -2.60 -1.50 7.73
CA GLY A 210 -2.43 -2.90 8.10
C GLY A 210 -2.57 -3.88 6.93
N LEU A 211 -2.43 -3.40 5.68
CA LEU A 211 -2.31 -4.26 4.50
C LEU A 211 -0.98 -5.02 4.49
#